data_AF-A0A651H2J5-F1
#
_entry.id   AF-A0A651H2J5-F1
#
_cell.length_a   1.000
_cell.length_b   1.000
_cell.length_c   1.000
_cell.angle_alpha   90.00
_cell.angle_beta   90.00
_cell.angle_gamma   90.00
#
_symmetry.space_group_name_H-M   'P 1'
#
loop_
_entity.id
_entity.type
_entity.pdbx_description
1 polymer ?
#
loop_
_entity_poly.entity_id
_entity_poly.type
_entity_poly.pdbx_seq_one_letter_code
_entity_poly.pdbx_strand_id
1 'polypeptide(L)'
;MPAPSSPATRAPDSCVICGDPLPAHQKFLKASYCFRATCRQQFNRFRPDDFCAVCGILLPTDRRGRGLCSDFACTLAHTRRETNRIQQRLREQSLRLRREAGRSLGLKRPASYPLVTLPSTRARPAPLPEERREAFRRHLEQIIAAADLPPTPGEADDTLNCEPINVPPKLAPVLEQGCATCRGFCCLQGGTHAFLKPASIRRYREHWPGVSAKAMVEDYLSHIPEKPLINSCVFHGEKGCTLPRQKRASICNLFYCGGLLRFLLDRPKHGRPRAFLIATEHDTINAAGFTDSGSALPLSLPPKQGT
;
A
#
# COMPACT_ATOMS: atom_id res chain seq x y z
N MET A 1 -17.89 -2.73 -20.25
CA MET A 1 -17.06 -1.51 -20.29
C MET A 1 -16.06 -1.67 -21.42
N PRO A 2 -16.03 -0.77 -22.41
CA PRO A 2 -15.14 -0.88 -23.55
C PRO A 2 -13.69 -0.73 -23.09
N ALA A 3 -12.79 -1.54 -23.66
CA ALA A 3 -11.36 -1.43 -23.41
C ALA A 3 -10.88 -0.02 -23.77
N PRO A 4 -10.07 0.65 -22.92
CA PRO A 4 -9.52 1.95 -23.29
C PRO A 4 -8.60 1.74 -24.49
N SER A 5 -8.90 2.46 -25.57
CA SER A 5 -8.09 2.55 -26.77
C SER A 5 -6.63 2.81 -26.40
N SER A 6 -5.72 2.00 -26.94
CA SER A 6 -4.28 2.25 -26.87
C SER A 6 -4.02 3.72 -27.23
N PRO A 7 -3.16 4.45 -26.49
CA PRO A 7 -2.77 5.79 -26.93
C PRO A 7 -2.16 5.63 -28.31
N ALA A 8 -2.86 6.16 -29.32
CA ALA A 8 -2.39 6.14 -30.68
C ALA A 8 -1.03 6.85 -30.67
N THR A 9 0.04 6.08 -30.88
CA THR A 9 1.36 6.62 -31.22
C THR A 9 1.15 7.49 -32.45
N ARG A 10 1.09 8.81 -32.27
CA ARG A 10 1.04 9.75 -33.39
C ARG A 10 2.35 9.57 -34.14
N ALA A 11 2.29 8.89 -35.29
CA ALA A 11 3.42 8.86 -36.19
C ALA A 11 3.75 10.30 -36.58
N PRO A 12 5.03 10.69 -36.65
CA PRO A 12 5.38 12.07 -36.95
C PRO A 12 4.92 12.41 -38.37
N ASP A 13 4.30 13.58 -38.54
CA ASP A 13 3.85 14.06 -39.86
C ASP A 13 5.01 14.53 -40.75
N SER A 14 6.19 14.71 -40.14
CA SER A 14 7.43 15.16 -40.74
C SER A 14 8.61 14.29 -40.31
N CYS A 15 9.69 14.34 -41.08
CA CYS A 15 10.94 13.68 -40.78
C CYS A 15 11.54 14.26 -39.50
N VAL A 16 11.80 13.42 -38.49
CA VAL A 16 12.38 13.87 -37.21
C VAL A 16 13.82 14.38 -37.32
N ILE A 17 14.43 14.25 -38.50
CA ILE A 17 15.81 14.67 -38.78
C ILE A 17 15.86 16.01 -39.52
N CYS A 18 15.16 16.13 -40.65
CA CYS A 18 15.22 17.34 -41.50
C CYS A 18 13.97 18.22 -41.41
N GLY A 19 12.90 17.78 -40.75
CA GLY A 19 11.65 18.53 -40.64
C GLY A 19 10.74 18.46 -41.88
N ASP A 20 11.19 17.85 -42.98
CA ASP A 20 10.37 17.73 -44.21
C ASP A 20 9.12 16.87 -43.97
N PRO A 21 7.96 17.21 -44.56
CA PRO A 21 6.76 16.39 -44.46
C PRO A 21 7.00 14.99 -45.04
N LEU A 22 6.53 13.95 -44.32
CA LEU A 22 6.67 12.58 -44.79
C LEU A 22 5.66 12.30 -45.92
N PRO A 23 6.06 11.65 -47.03
CA PRO A 23 5.13 11.15 -48.03
C PRO A 23 4.09 10.19 -47.45
N ALA A 24 2.89 10.13 -48.05
CA ALA A 24 1.78 9.32 -47.54
C ALA A 24 2.14 7.83 -47.31
N HIS A 25 2.95 7.23 -48.20
CA HIS A 25 3.41 5.85 -48.03
C HIS A 25 4.32 5.67 -46.80
N GLN A 26 5.12 6.67 -46.45
CA GLN A 26 6.00 6.63 -45.27
C GLN A 26 5.21 6.88 -43.99
N LYS A 27 4.18 7.74 -44.05
CA LYS A 27 3.20 7.90 -42.96
C LYS A 27 2.44 6.60 -42.71
N PHE A 28 2.03 5.88 -43.75
CA PHE A 28 1.38 4.57 -43.66
C PHE A 28 2.27 3.53 -42.97
N LEU A 29 3.56 3.50 -43.33
CA LEU A 29 4.56 2.65 -42.69
C LEU A 29 4.98 3.11 -41.28
N LYS A 30 4.41 4.20 -40.77
CA LYS A 30 4.80 4.84 -39.50
C LYS A 30 6.30 5.13 -39.41
N ALA A 31 6.92 5.49 -40.54
CA ALA A 31 8.33 5.82 -40.59
C ALA A 31 8.62 7.08 -39.76
N SER A 32 9.74 7.10 -39.04
CA SER A 32 10.16 8.27 -38.26
C SER A 32 10.94 9.30 -39.09
N TYR A 33 11.41 8.96 -40.29
CA TYR A 33 12.24 9.82 -41.13
C TYR A 33 12.04 9.55 -42.63
N CYS A 34 12.48 10.47 -43.49
CA CYS A 34 12.13 10.51 -44.92
C CYS A 34 12.89 9.54 -45.85
N PHE A 35 13.67 8.62 -45.29
CA PHE A 35 14.56 7.66 -46.00
C PHE A 35 15.63 8.24 -46.95
N ARG A 36 15.76 9.58 -47.10
CA ARG A 36 16.87 10.21 -47.82
C ARG A 36 18.21 9.73 -47.23
N ALA A 37 19.22 9.52 -48.06
CA ALA A 37 20.51 8.95 -47.65
C ALA A 37 21.15 9.67 -46.45
N THR A 38 21.07 11.01 -46.42
CA THR A 38 21.56 11.85 -45.31
C THR A 38 20.75 11.63 -44.02
N CYS A 39 19.43 11.61 -44.11
CA CYS A 39 18.55 11.34 -42.97
C CYS A 39 18.70 9.90 -42.47
N ARG A 40 18.92 8.93 -43.35
CA ARG A 40 19.19 7.53 -42.99
C ARG A 40 20.50 7.38 -42.23
N GLN A 41 21.58 7.99 -42.73
CA GLN A 41 22.88 7.96 -42.06
C GLN A 41 22.81 8.63 -40.68
N GLN A 42 22.12 9.77 -40.56
CA GLN A 42 21.92 10.42 -39.26
C GLN A 42 21.01 9.58 -38.36
N PHE A 43 19.93 9.00 -38.89
CA PHE A 43 19.02 8.16 -38.13
C PHE A 43 19.73 6.96 -37.49
N ASN A 44 20.63 6.30 -38.24
CA ASN A 44 21.43 5.17 -37.77
C ASN A 44 22.42 5.51 -36.65
N ARG A 45 22.68 6.81 -36.38
CA ARG A 45 23.53 7.25 -35.26
C ARG A 45 22.76 7.36 -33.95
N PHE A 46 21.43 7.43 -33.99
CA PHE A 46 20.64 7.49 -32.76
C PHE A 46 20.52 6.12 -32.10
N ARG A 47 20.54 6.14 -30.78
CA ARG A 47 20.30 4.99 -29.92
C ARG A 47 18.82 4.91 -29.53
N PRO A 48 18.31 3.76 -29.06
CA PRO A 48 16.93 3.64 -28.61
C PRO A 48 16.51 4.67 -27.54
N ASP A 49 17.43 5.08 -26.68
CA ASP A 49 17.25 6.08 -25.61
C ASP A 49 17.28 7.54 -26.09
N ASP A 50 17.57 7.78 -27.37
CA ASP A 50 17.39 9.08 -28.02
C ASP A 50 15.93 9.33 -28.40
N PHE A 51 15.06 8.32 -28.35
CA PHE A 51 13.65 8.43 -28.66
C PHE A 51 12.79 8.29 -27.40
N CYS A 52 11.61 8.92 -27.41
CA CYS A 52 10.62 8.69 -26.37
C CYS A 52 10.12 7.24 -26.43
N ALA A 53 10.23 6.49 -25.33
CA ALA A 53 9.81 5.09 -25.21
C ALA A 53 8.28 4.89 -25.35
N VAL A 54 7.50 5.98 -25.39
CA VAL A 54 6.05 5.95 -25.57
C VAL A 54 5.63 6.33 -26.98
N CYS A 55 6.00 7.52 -27.46
CA CYS A 55 5.55 8.03 -28.75
C CYS A 55 6.57 7.90 -29.89
N GLY A 56 7.84 7.58 -29.60
CA GLY A 56 8.89 7.40 -30.61
C GLY A 56 9.43 8.70 -31.22
N ILE A 57 9.10 9.87 -30.67
CA ILE A 57 9.66 11.16 -31.10
C ILE A 57 11.12 11.26 -30.65
N LEU A 58 11.98 11.82 -31.51
CA LEU A 58 13.36 12.12 -31.19
C LEU A 58 13.44 13.17 -30.07
N LEU A 59 14.21 12.86 -29.02
CA LEU A 59 14.36 13.72 -27.86
C LEU A 59 15.38 14.83 -28.13
N PRO A 60 15.14 16.05 -27.60
CA PRO A 60 16.16 17.08 -27.58
C PRO A 60 17.35 16.63 -26.73
N THR A 61 18.54 17.17 -27.03
CA THR A 61 19.82 16.68 -26.51
C THR A 61 19.89 16.62 -24.98
N ASP A 62 19.23 17.56 -24.29
CA ASP A 62 19.15 17.63 -22.82
C ASP A 62 18.32 16.50 -22.17
N ARG A 63 17.55 15.76 -22.98
CA ARG A 63 16.67 14.67 -22.53
C ARG A 63 17.03 13.31 -23.09
N ARG A 64 18.02 13.23 -23.98
CA ARG A 64 18.58 11.95 -24.44
C ARG A 64 19.10 11.16 -23.23
N GLY A 65 18.82 9.86 -23.20
CA GLY A 65 19.12 8.99 -22.04
C GLY A 65 18.02 8.92 -20.98
N ARG A 66 17.06 9.88 -20.92
CA ARG A 66 15.87 9.75 -20.06
C ARG A 66 14.76 8.90 -20.70
N GLY A 67 14.79 8.73 -22.03
CA GLY A 67 13.83 7.89 -22.77
C GLY A 67 12.38 8.38 -22.76
N LEU A 68 12.11 9.64 -22.39
CA LEU A 68 10.74 10.17 -22.26
C LEU A 68 10.66 11.65 -22.66
N CYS A 69 9.65 12.02 -23.46
CA CYS A 69 9.40 13.42 -23.82
C CYS A 69 8.63 14.17 -22.71
N SER A 70 8.47 15.49 -22.87
CA SER A 70 7.72 16.35 -21.93
C SER A 70 6.20 16.20 -21.99
N ASP A 71 5.68 15.45 -22.96
CA ASP A 71 4.25 15.28 -23.14
C ASP A 71 3.64 14.55 -21.93
N PHE A 72 2.59 15.15 -21.37
CA PHE A 72 1.92 14.62 -20.18
C PHE A 72 1.31 13.23 -20.43
N ALA A 73 0.74 12.98 -21.62
CA ALA A 73 0.19 11.68 -21.97
C ALA A 73 1.28 10.61 -22.08
N CYS A 74 2.45 10.97 -22.60
CA CYS A 74 3.60 10.07 -22.62
C CYS A 74 4.10 9.75 -21.20
N THR A 75 4.16 10.76 -20.33
CA THR A 75 4.58 10.58 -18.93
C THR A 75 3.62 9.66 -18.17
N LEU A 76 2.31 9.90 -18.30
CA LEU A 76 1.29 9.07 -17.67
C LEU A 76 1.32 7.62 -18.20
N ALA A 77 1.44 7.44 -19.51
CA ALA A 77 1.52 6.12 -20.12
C ALA A 77 2.77 5.36 -19.70
N HIS A 78 3.92 6.03 -19.61
CA HIS A 78 5.17 5.44 -19.12
C HIS A 78 5.03 4.99 -17.66
N THR A 79 4.56 5.87 -16.77
CA THR A 79 4.32 5.55 -15.35
C THR A 79 3.37 4.36 -15.20
N ARG A 80 2.30 4.29 -16.01
CA ARG A 80 1.37 3.14 -16.01
C ARG A 80 2.05 1.84 -16.46
N ARG A 81 2.86 1.89 -17.53
CA ARG A 81 3.62 0.71 -18.01
C ARG A 81 4.61 0.22 -16.95
N GLU A 82 5.36 1.11 -16.33
CA GLU A 82 6.31 0.77 -15.26
C GLU A 82 5.60 0.20 -14.03
N THR A 83 4.49 0.82 -13.61
CA THR A 83 3.67 0.30 -12.50
C THR A 83 3.17 -1.10 -12.80
N ASN A 84 2.64 -1.35 -14.01
CA ASN A 84 2.18 -2.68 -14.43
C ASN A 84 3.33 -3.71 -14.47
N ARG A 85 4.51 -3.33 -14.96
CA ARG A 85 5.71 -4.20 -14.99
C ARG A 85 6.14 -4.58 -13.57
N ILE A 86 6.20 -3.61 -12.66
CA ILE A 86 6.53 -3.83 -11.24
C ILE A 86 5.50 -4.76 -10.59
N GLN A 87 4.20 -4.51 -10.80
CA GLN A 87 3.13 -5.36 -10.27
C GLN A 87 3.18 -6.79 -10.82
N GLN A 88 3.47 -6.95 -12.12
CA GLN A 88 3.61 -8.27 -12.74
C GLN A 88 4.80 -9.04 -12.16
N ARG A 89 5.97 -8.39 -12.08
CA ARG A 89 7.18 -8.99 -11.49
C ARG A 89 6.95 -9.42 -10.05
N LEU A 90 6.35 -8.54 -9.24
CA LEU A 90 6.02 -8.82 -7.85
C LEU A 90 5.07 -10.02 -7.75
N ARG A 91 4.04 -10.08 -8.60
CA ARG A 91 3.08 -11.20 -8.63
C ARG A 91 3.79 -12.51 -8.98
N GLU A 92 4.65 -12.52 -9.99
CA GLU A 92 5.41 -13.71 -10.41
C GLU A 92 6.34 -14.21 -9.28
N GLN A 93 7.10 -13.30 -8.67
CA GLN A 93 7.94 -13.59 -7.51
C GLN A 93 7.13 -14.18 -6.35
N SER A 94 5.97 -13.59 -6.07
CA SER A 94 5.10 -14.03 -4.96
C SER A 94 4.51 -15.41 -5.21
N LEU A 95 4.09 -15.70 -6.45
CA LEU A 95 3.57 -17.01 -6.82
C LEU A 95 4.67 -18.07 -6.79
N ARG A 96 5.90 -17.72 -7.20
CA ARG A 96 7.07 -18.59 -7.07
C ARG A 96 7.38 -18.89 -5.60
N LEU A 97 7.48 -17.85 -4.77
CA LEU A 97 7.70 -17.97 -3.32
C LEU A 97 6.64 -18.86 -2.66
N ARG A 98 5.36 -18.67 -2.99
CA ARG A 98 4.26 -19.52 -2.51
C ARG A 98 4.47 -21.00 -2.86
N ARG A 99 4.92 -21.30 -4.09
CA ARG A 99 5.16 -22.70 -4.51
C ARG A 99 6.36 -23.32 -3.81
N GLU A 100 7.44 -22.56 -3.63
CA GLU A 100 8.68 -23.04 -3.00
C GLU A 100 8.47 -23.23 -1.49
N ALA A 101 7.96 -22.21 -0.81
CA ALA A 101 7.69 -22.26 0.62
C ALA A 101 6.58 -23.26 0.97
N GLY A 102 5.55 -23.38 0.13
CA GLY A 102 4.52 -24.39 0.34
C GLY A 102 5.07 -25.82 0.24
N ARG A 103 6.05 -26.05 -0.65
CA ARG A 103 6.74 -27.34 -0.76
C ARG A 103 7.62 -27.62 0.46
N SER A 104 8.41 -26.64 0.91
CA SER A 104 9.28 -26.83 2.09
C SER A 104 8.48 -27.05 3.37
N LEU A 105 7.28 -26.48 3.49
CA LEU A 105 6.37 -26.68 4.62
C LEU A 105 5.48 -27.93 4.48
N GLY A 106 5.63 -28.74 3.42
CA GLY A 106 4.84 -29.96 3.22
C GLY A 106 3.35 -29.72 2.88
N LEU A 107 2.98 -28.53 2.42
CA LEU A 107 1.60 -28.22 2.04
C LEU A 107 1.24 -28.92 0.72
N LYS A 108 0.22 -29.80 0.77
CA LYS A 108 -0.24 -30.57 -0.41
C LYS A 108 -0.76 -29.69 -1.56
N ARG A 109 -1.37 -28.54 -1.25
CA ARG A 109 -1.99 -27.63 -2.25
C ARG A 109 -1.70 -26.16 -1.95
N PRO A 110 -0.46 -25.67 -2.12
CA PRO A 110 -0.11 -24.26 -1.84
C PRO A 110 -0.90 -23.28 -2.72
N ALA A 111 -1.28 -23.70 -3.93
CA ALA A 111 -2.09 -22.89 -4.84
C ALA A 111 -3.51 -22.59 -4.31
N SER A 112 -4.01 -23.39 -3.36
CA SER A 112 -5.32 -23.16 -2.73
C SER A 112 -5.34 -21.97 -1.78
N TYR A 113 -4.19 -21.42 -1.40
CA TYR A 113 -4.04 -20.22 -0.58
C TYR A 113 -3.99 -18.99 -1.49
N PRO A 114 -5.08 -18.20 -1.64
CA PRO A 114 -5.09 -17.02 -2.50
C PRO A 114 -4.00 -16.04 -2.09
N LEU A 115 -3.34 -15.44 -3.07
CA LEU A 115 -2.31 -14.44 -2.83
C LEU A 115 -2.96 -13.14 -2.36
N VAL A 116 -2.50 -12.62 -1.22
CA VAL A 116 -2.94 -11.34 -0.67
C VAL A 116 -1.72 -10.45 -0.48
N THR A 117 -1.69 -9.34 -1.20
CA THR A 117 -0.61 -8.34 -1.11
C THR A 117 -0.97 -7.26 -0.11
N LEU A 118 -0.08 -7.06 0.85
CA LEU A 118 -0.20 -6.10 1.93
C LEU A 118 0.92 -5.07 1.81
N PRO A 119 0.71 -3.82 2.26
CA PRO A 119 1.84 -2.90 2.46
C PRO A 119 2.77 -3.46 3.55
N SER A 120 3.96 -2.91 3.70
CA SER A 120 4.87 -3.29 4.78
C SER A 120 5.53 -2.05 5.38
N THR A 121 5.76 -2.09 6.69
CA THR A 121 6.64 -1.15 7.37
C THR A 121 7.88 -1.86 7.90
N ARG A 122 9.01 -1.16 7.82
CA ARG A 122 10.29 -1.58 8.41
C ARG A 122 10.62 -0.82 9.69
N ALA A 123 9.64 -0.11 10.26
CA ALA A 123 9.79 0.56 11.54
C ALA A 123 10.31 -0.43 12.59
N ARG A 124 11.30 0.03 13.37
CA ARG A 124 11.92 -0.76 14.42
C ARG A 124 11.35 -0.36 15.78
N PRO A 125 11.22 -1.31 16.74
CA PRO A 125 10.87 -0.98 18.11
C PRO A 125 11.99 -0.15 18.75
N ALA A 126 11.64 0.93 19.44
CA ALA A 126 12.56 1.68 20.30
C ALA A 126 11.78 2.37 21.43
N PRO A 127 12.44 2.75 22.54
CA PRO A 127 11.80 3.51 23.60
C PRO A 127 11.09 4.75 23.06
N LEU A 128 9.89 5.03 23.57
CA LEU A 128 9.14 6.22 23.19
C LEU A 128 9.82 7.46 23.79
N PRO A 129 10.20 8.47 22.99
CA PRO A 129 10.71 9.72 23.55
C PRO A 129 9.67 10.37 24.48
N GLU A 130 10.13 10.92 25.60
CA GLU A 130 9.23 11.50 26.62
C GLU A 130 8.38 12.64 26.03
N GLU A 131 8.94 13.44 25.12
CA GLU A 131 8.20 14.47 24.38
C GLU A 131 6.97 13.90 23.65
N ARG A 132 7.10 12.73 23.01
CA ARG A 132 5.99 12.07 22.31
C ARG A 132 4.96 11.51 23.28
N ARG A 133 5.41 10.99 24.42
CA ARG A 133 4.52 10.52 25.48
C ARG A 133 3.68 11.67 26.03
N GLU A 134 4.31 12.82 26.26
CA GLU A 134 3.65 14.01 26.77
C GLU A 134 2.75 14.67 25.72
N ALA A 135 3.15 14.66 24.44
CA ALA A 135 2.27 15.07 23.35
C ALA A 135 0.99 14.22 23.28
N PHE A 136 1.10 12.90 23.49
CA PHE A 136 -0.07 12.02 23.55
C PHE A 136 -0.93 12.28 24.79
N ARG A 137 -0.32 12.49 25.97
CA ARG A 137 -1.04 12.88 27.19
C ARG A 137 -1.88 14.14 26.95
N ARG A 138 -1.27 15.21 26.44
CA ARG A 138 -1.95 16.48 26.15
C ARG A 138 -3.11 16.30 25.17
N HIS A 139 -2.89 15.55 24.08
CA HIS A 139 -3.97 15.22 23.14
C HIS A 139 -5.13 14.49 23.84
N LEU A 140 -4.81 13.51 24.69
CA LEU A 140 -5.80 12.72 25.40
C LEU A 140 -6.63 13.58 26.37
N GLU A 141 -5.98 14.46 27.14
CA GLU A 141 -6.64 15.40 28.04
C GLU A 141 -7.59 16.34 27.27
N GLN A 142 -7.14 16.85 26.11
CA GLN A 142 -7.96 17.69 25.23
C GLN A 142 -9.21 16.98 24.73
N ILE A 143 -9.08 15.75 24.21
CA ILE A 143 -10.25 15.01 23.71
C ILE A 143 -11.17 14.51 24.83
N ILE A 144 -10.66 14.31 26.04
CA ILE A 144 -11.48 13.98 27.22
C ILE A 144 -12.34 15.18 27.61
N ALA A 145 -11.73 16.37 27.70
CA ALA A 145 -12.46 17.59 27.99
C ALA A 145 -13.49 17.92 26.90
N ALA A 146 -13.13 17.74 25.63
CA ALA A 146 -14.05 17.95 24.51
C ALA A 146 -15.19 16.91 24.47
N ALA A 147 -15.02 15.73 25.05
CA ALA A 147 -16.07 14.71 25.10
C ALA A 147 -17.21 15.06 26.06
N ASP A 148 -17.00 16.00 26.98
CA ASP A 148 -18.03 16.55 27.89
C ASP A 148 -18.94 17.58 27.20
N LEU A 149 -18.51 18.11 26.06
CA LEU A 149 -19.31 19.04 25.27
C LEU A 149 -20.29 18.28 24.36
N PRO A 150 -21.46 18.87 24.05
CA PRO A 150 -22.35 18.32 23.05
C PRO A 150 -21.62 18.19 21.70
N PRO A 151 -21.84 17.10 20.95
CA PRO A 151 -21.16 16.90 19.68
C PRO A 151 -21.50 18.03 18.71
N THR A 152 -20.47 18.63 18.11
CA THR A 152 -20.69 19.66 17.09
C THR A 152 -21.20 19.03 15.78
N PRO A 153 -21.95 19.76 14.95
CA PRO A 153 -22.31 19.28 13.61
C PRO A 153 -21.04 19.01 12.78
N GLY A 154 -20.80 17.75 12.41
CA GLY A 154 -19.58 17.31 11.73
C GLY A 154 -18.57 16.55 12.61
N GLU A 155 -18.77 16.50 13.93
CA GLU A 155 -18.00 15.66 14.86
C GLU A 155 -18.44 14.18 14.87
N ALA A 156 -19.38 13.82 13.99
CA ALA A 156 -19.74 12.43 13.78
C ALA A 156 -18.45 11.63 13.54
N ASP A 157 -18.31 10.51 14.22
CA ASP A 157 -17.26 9.58 13.90
C ASP A 157 -17.54 9.10 12.47
N ASP A 158 -16.80 9.64 11.48
CA ASP A 158 -17.00 9.35 10.05
C ASP A 158 -17.05 7.85 9.74
N THR A 159 -16.51 7.02 10.65
CA THR A 159 -16.53 5.57 10.54
C THR A 159 -17.81 4.90 11.07
N LEU A 160 -18.67 5.59 11.83
CA LEU A 160 -20.02 5.13 12.19
C LEU A 160 -20.99 5.13 11.00
N ASN A 161 -20.72 5.95 9.97
CA ASN A 161 -21.52 6.00 8.74
C ASN A 161 -21.09 4.95 7.71
N CYS A 162 -19.97 4.26 7.94
CA CYS A 162 -19.61 3.08 7.16
C CYS A 162 -20.25 1.88 7.85
N GLU A 163 -21.19 1.19 7.18
CA GLU A 163 -21.66 -0.09 7.68
C GLU A 163 -20.43 -0.99 7.94
N PRO A 164 -20.26 -1.51 9.17
CA PRO A 164 -19.17 -2.43 9.46
C PRO A 164 -19.28 -3.59 8.49
N ILE A 165 -18.20 -3.89 7.76
CA ILE A 165 -18.15 -5.12 6.98
C ILE A 165 -18.38 -6.25 7.98
N ASN A 166 -19.51 -6.95 7.86
CA ASN A 166 -19.78 -8.11 8.70
C ASN A 166 -18.72 -9.16 8.37
N VAL A 167 -17.73 -9.29 9.27
CA VAL A 167 -16.65 -10.25 9.15
C VAL A 167 -17.06 -11.52 9.89
N PRO A 168 -17.32 -12.63 9.18
CA PRO A 168 -17.50 -13.92 9.81
C PRO A 168 -16.36 -14.24 10.80
N PRO A 169 -16.66 -14.72 12.02
CA PRO A 169 -15.65 -15.01 13.05
C PRO A 169 -14.49 -15.89 12.54
N LYS A 170 -14.78 -16.83 11.64
CA LYS A 170 -13.78 -17.71 10.97
C LYS A 170 -12.68 -16.96 10.18
N LEU A 171 -12.89 -15.69 9.85
CA LEU A 171 -11.91 -14.86 9.12
C LEU A 171 -11.01 -14.05 10.04
N ALA A 172 -11.37 -13.87 11.31
CA ALA A 172 -10.60 -13.04 12.23
C ALA A 172 -9.11 -13.45 12.29
N PRO A 173 -8.73 -14.75 12.38
CA PRO A 173 -7.33 -15.14 12.41
C PRO A 173 -6.55 -14.72 11.14
N VAL A 174 -7.15 -14.85 9.96
CA VAL A 174 -6.50 -14.48 8.69
C VAL A 174 -6.31 -12.95 8.60
N LEU A 175 -7.28 -12.18 9.06
CA LEU A 175 -7.21 -10.71 9.05
C LEU A 175 -6.20 -10.20 10.08
N GLU A 176 -6.18 -10.77 11.27
CA GLU A 176 -5.22 -10.46 12.33
C GLU A 176 -3.79 -10.81 11.89
N GLN A 177 -3.61 -11.98 11.29
CA GLN A 177 -2.34 -12.37 10.70
C GLN A 177 -1.95 -11.45 9.53
N GLY A 178 -2.93 -10.98 8.76
CA GLY A 178 -2.74 -9.92 7.75
C GLY A 178 -2.12 -8.66 8.35
N CYS A 179 -2.74 -8.11 9.38
CA CYS A 179 -2.23 -6.93 10.09
C CYS A 179 -0.85 -7.18 10.72
N ALA A 180 -0.59 -8.37 11.27
CA ALA A 180 0.71 -8.75 11.81
C ALA A 180 1.79 -8.84 10.71
N THR A 181 1.44 -9.39 9.54
CA THR A 181 2.37 -9.57 8.41
C THR A 181 2.81 -8.24 7.82
N CYS A 182 1.93 -7.23 7.77
CA CYS A 182 2.31 -5.87 7.36
C CYS A 182 2.98 -5.04 8.47
N ARG A 183 3.07 -5.60 9.68
CA ARG A 183 3.50 -4.92 10.92
C ARG A 183 2.76 -3.61 11.13
N GLY A 184 1.45 -3.57 10.88
CA GLY A 184 0.63 -2.39 11.13
C GLY A 184 1.01 -1.14 10.31
N PHE A 185 1.28 -1.26 9.01
CA PHE A 185 1.59 -0.09 8.15
C PHE A 185 0.59 1.06 8.30
N CYS A 186 -0.71 0.78 8.40
CA CYS A 186 -1.73 1.82 8.62
C CYS A 186 -1.59 2.53 9.98
N CYS A 187 -1.01 1.88 10.99
CA CYS A 187 -0.77 2.47 12.31
C CYS A 187 0.31 3.56 12.28
N LEU A 188 1.12 3.65 11.21
CA LEU A 188 2.08 4.75 11.02
C LEU A 188 1.41 6.12 11.10
N GLN A 189 0.17 6.23 10.62
CA GLN A 189 -0.58 7.49 10.60
C GLN A 189 -1.20 7.85 11.96
N GLY A 190 -1.06 7.00 12.99
CA GLY A 190 -1.69 7.25 14.29
C GLY A 190 -0.88 8.15 15.22
N GLY A 191 0.44 8.28 14.99
CA GLY A 191 1.31 9.19 15.74
C GLY A 191 1.05 9.27 17.25
N THR A 192 0.97 10.50 17.76
CA THR A 192 0.65 10.82 19.17
C THR A 192 -0.83 11.16 19.38
N HIS A 193 -1.71 10.85 18.44
CA HIS A 193 -3.16 11.03 18.61
C HIS A 193 -3.93 9.69 18.63
N ALA A 194 -3.29 8.61 18.17
CA ALA A 194 -3.84 7.24 18.09
C ALA A 194 -5.22 7.14 17.40
N PHE A 195 -5.52 8.11 16.53
CA PHE A 195 -6.85 8.36 15.93
C PHE A 195 -7.99 8.54 16.94
N LEU A 196 -7.68 8.75 18.22
CA LEU A 196 -8.68 8.97 19.26
C LEU A 196 -9.31 10.34 19.06
N LYS A 197 -10.64 10.35 19.04
CA LYS A 197 -11.51 11.53 18.93
C LYS A 197 -12.39 11.62 20.18
N PRO A 198 -13.09 12.74 20.44
CA PRO A 198 -14.07 12.84 21.54
C PRO A 198 -15.11 11.71 21.54
N ALA A 199 -15.56 11.27 20.36
CA ALA A 199 -16.44 10.10 20.21
C ALA A 199 -15.84 8.79 20.76
N SER A 200 -14.51 8.60 20.68
CA SER A 200 -13.83 7.44 21.28
C SER A 200 -13.92 7.46 22.80
N ILE A 201 -13.84 8.65 23.40
CA ILE A 201 -13.96 8.85 24.85
C ILE A 201 -15.40 8.64 25.32
N ARG A 202 -16.39 9.13 24.57
CA ARG A 202 -17.81 8.87 24.86
C ARG A 202 -18.11 7.38 24.91
N ARG A 203 -17.66 6.61 23.91
CA ARG A 203 -17.78 5.14 23.91
C ARG A 203 -17.05 4.49 25.09
N TYR A 204 -15.86 4.97 25.45
CA TYR A 204 -15.15 4.48 26.63
C TYR A 204 -16.02 4.64 27.88
N ARG A 205 -16.62 5.80 28.10
CA ARG A 205 -17.46 6.07 29.29
C ARG A 205 -18.72 5.21 29.33
N GLU A 206 -19.30 4.87 28.18
CA GLU A 206 -20.41 3.91 28.10
C GLU A 206 -20.01 2.52 28.60
N HIS A 207 -18.78 2.08 28.32
CA HIS A 207 -18.26 0.78 28.76
C HIS A 207 -17.75 0.78 30.20
N TRP A 208 -17.24 1.91 30.68
CA TRP A 208 -16.67 2.07 32.03
C TRP A 208 -17.22 3.33 32.72
N PRO A 209 -18.48 3.28 33.19
CA PRO A 209 -19.11 4.42 33.86
C PRO A 209 -18.40 4.73 35.19
N GLY A 210 -18.31 6.02 35.53
CA GLY A 210 -17.75 6.50 36.80
C GLY A 210 -16.21 6.63 36.85
N VAL A 211 -15.48 6.26 35.79
CA VAL A 211 -14.03 6.49 35.70
C VAL A 211 -13.74 7.99 35.56
N SER A 212 -12.89 8.53 36.44
CA SER A 212 -12.48 9.94 36.38
C SER A 212 -11.61 10.23 35.16
N ALA A 213 -11.57 11.48 34.72
CA ALA A 213 -10.71 11.91 33.60
C ALA A 213 -9.23 11.54 33.84
N LYS A 214 -8.72 11.78 35.06
CA LYS A 214 -7.35 11.41 35.45
C LYS A 214 -7.10 9.90 35.36
N ALA A 215 -8.01 9.09 35.90
CA ALA A 215 -7.90 7.64 35.85
C ALA A 215 -7.95 7.11 34.41
N MET A 216 -8.74 7.75 33.53
CA MET A 216 -8.79 7.43 32.11
C MET A 216 -7.46 7.72 31.40
N VAL A 217 -6.84 8.87 31.68
CA VAL A 217 -5.51 9.21 31.14
C VAL A 217 -4.48 8.16 31.57
N GLU A 218 -4.46 7.82 32.86
CA GLU A 218 -3.55 6.81 33.41
C GLU A 218 -3.78 5.43 32.77
N ASP A 219 -5.04 5.02 32.59
CA ASP A 219 -5.39 3.77 31.92
C ASP A 219 -4.85 3.74 30.49
N TYR A 220 -5.11 4.75 29.65
CA TYR A 220 -4.56 4.78 28.29
C TYR A 220 -3.03 4.76 28.29
N LEU A 221 -2.37 5.55 29.13
CA LEU A 221 -0.91 5.59 29.20
C LEU A 221 -0.31 4.24 29.62
N SER A 222 -1.02 3.44 30.42
CA SER A 222 -0.58 2.10 30.81
C SER A 222 -0.50 1.10 29.64
N HIS A 223 -1.20 1.37 28.52
CA HIS A 223 -1.15 0.54 27.32
C HIS A 223 0.00 0.91 26.38
N ILE A 224 0.78 1.97 26.64
CA ILE A 224 1.95 2.28 25.81
C ILE A 224 3.02 1.21 26.06
N PRO A 225 3.46 0.45 25.03
CA PRO A 225 4.51 -0.55 25.20
C PRO A 225 5.83 0.13 25.59
N GLU A 226 6.74 -0.63 26.22
CA GLU A 226 8.09 -0.15 26.53
C GLU A 226 8.85 0.30 25.27
N LYS A 227 8.67 -0.43 24.16
CA LYS A 227 9.32 -0.18 22.87
C LYS A 227 8.29 -0.18 21.73
N PRO A 228 7.54 0.92 21.52
CA PRO A 228 6.68 1.03 20.35
C PRO A 228 7.51 1.10 19.07
N LEU A 229 6.88 0.79 17.92
CA LEU A 229 7.50 1.04 16.63
C LEU A 229 7.71 2.55 16.40
N ILE A 230 8.94 2.92 16.03
CA ILE A 230 9.33 4.30 15.73
C ILE A 230 8.44 4.87 14.60
N ASN A 231 8.13 6.16 14.67
CA ASN A 231 7.34 6.89 13.68
C ASN A 231 5.96 6.25 13.43
N SER A 232 5.38 5.65 14.47
CA SER A 232 4.06 5.05 14.44
C SER A 232 3.17 5.51 15.59
N CYS A 233 1.93 5.01 15.62
CA CYS A 233 1.01 5.13 16.74
C CYS A 233 1.69 4.74 18.06
N VAL A 234 1.46 5.52 19.13
CA VAL A 234 2.02 5.25 20.47
C VAL A 234 1.68 3.86 21.03
N PHE A 235 0.59 3.24 20.58
CA PHE A 235 0.18 1.88 20.99
C PHE A 235 0.69 0.76 20.07
N HIS A 236 1.58 1.07 19.12
CA HIS A 236 2.05 0.10 18.16
C HIS A 236 3.21 -0.73 18.73
N GLY A 237 2.89 -1.84 19.38
CA GLY A 237 3.87 -2.80 19.87
C GLY A 237 4.39 -3.74 18.78
N GLU A 238 5.42 -4.51 19.11
CA GLU A 238 6.07 -5.45 18.17
C GLU A 238 5.11 -6.51 17.62
N LYS A 239 4.17 -6.98 18.45
CA LYS A 239 3.17 -8.00 18.11
C LYS A 239 1.83 -7.40 17.65
N GLY A 240 1.78 -6.08 17.43
CA GLY A 240 0.57 -5.34 17.08
C GLY A 240 0.14 -4.35 18.15
N CYS A 241 -1.10 -3.89 18.02
CA CYS A 241 -1.63 -2.85 18.91
C CYS A 241 -1.82 -3.37 20.34
N THR A 242 -1.16 -2.73 21.31
CA THR A 242 -1.26 -3.05 22.74
C THR A 242 -2.57 -2.56 23.37
N LEU A 243 -3.24 -1.60 22.74
CA LEU A 243 -4.52 -1.09 23.21
C LEU A 243 -5.65 -2.13 22.97
N PRO A 244 -6.47 -2.46 23.97
CA PRO A 244 -7.64 -3.34 23.82
C PRO A 244 -8.65 -2.81 22.80
N ARG A 245 -9.34 -3.69 22.06
CA ARG A 245 -10.26 -3.30 20.97
C ARG A 245 -11.33 -2.30 21.39
N GLN A 246 -11.86 -2.45 22.59
CA GLN A 246 -12.90 -1.59 23.17
C GLN A 246 -12.40 -0.15 23.41
N LYS A 247 -11.09 0.03 23.61
CA LYS A 247 -10.43 1.34 23.82
C LYS A 247 -9.87 1.94 22.52
N ARG A 248 -9.79 1.16 21.44
CA ARG A 248 -9.30 1.64 20.15
C ARG A 248 -10.26 2.64 19.54
N ALA A 249 -9.72 3.57 18.75
CA ALA A 249 -10.50 4.38 17.83
C ALA A 249 -11.31 3.49 16.87
N SER A 250 -12.46 3.98 16.40
CA SER A 250 -13.35 3.21 15.53
C SER A 250 -12.69 2.82 14.21
N ILE A 251 -11.92 3.72 13.61
CA ILE A 251 -11.12 3.43 12.42
C ILE A 251 -10.18 2.23 12.63
N CYS A 252 -9.60 2.07 13.81
CA CYS A 252 -8.72 0.94 14.12
C CYS A 252 -9.47 -0.40 14.23
N ASN A 253 -10.78 -0.37 14.45
CA ASN A 253 -11.63 -1.57 14.51
C ASN A 253 -12.24 -1.93 13.15
N LEU A 254 -12.39 -0.97 12.25
CA LEU A 254 -13.12 -1.13 10.99
C LEU A 254 -12.23 -1.13 9.75
N PHE A 255 -11.02 -0.59 9.85
CA PHE A 255 -10.14 -0.43 8.69
C PHE A 255 -9.50 -1.73 8.24
N TYR A 256 -9.61 -2.02 6.94
CA TYR A 256 -8.84 -3.04 6.24
C TYR A 256 -8.08 -2.39 5.09
N CYS A 257 -6.78 -2.72 4.94
CA CYS A 257 -6.03 -2.26 3.78
C CYS A 257 -6.61 -2.87 2.49
N GLY A 258 -6.32 -2.27 1.33
CA GLY A 258 -6.87 -2.72 0.05
C GLY A 258 -6.68 -4.22 -0.23
N GLY A 259 -5.56 -4.80 0.21
CA GLY A 259 -5.30 -6.24 0.12
C GLY A 259 -6.27 -7.08 0.95
N LEU A 260 -6.48 -6.74 2.22
CA LEU A 260 -7.42 -7.46 3.10
C LEU A 260 -8.87 -7.22 2.69
N LEU A 261 -9.22 -6.01 2.24
CA LEU A 261 -10.54 -5.72 1.72
C LEU A 261 -10.83 -6.55 0.47
N ARG A 262 -9.87 -6.63 -0.46
CA ARG A 262 -10.01 -7.49 -1.65
C ARG A 262 -10.15 -8.96 -1.28
N PHE A 263 -9.37 -9.43 -0.30
CA PHE A 263 -9.51 -10.79 0.23
C PHE A 263 -10.91 -11.03 0.81
N LEU A 264 -11.45 -10.08 1.60
CA LEU A 264 -12.81 -10.18 2.11
C LEU A 264 -13.82 -10.27 0.99
N LEU A 265 -13.72 -9.44 -0.06
CA LEU A 265 -14.69 -9.43 -1.16
C LEU A 265 -14.60 -10.66 -2.08
N ASP A 266 -13.39 -11.14 -2.38
CA ASP A 266 -13.16 -12.23 -3.34
C ASP A 266 -13.16 -13.63 -2.70
N ARG A 267 -13.33 -13.74 -1.38
CA ARG A 267 -13.24 -15.03 -0.68
C ARG A 267 -14.29 -16.02 -1.16
N PRO A 268 -13.96 -17.33 -1.20
CA PRO A 268 -14.97 -18.37 -1.31
C PRO A 268 -15.97 -18.27 -0.14
N LYS A 269 -17.27 -18.29 -0.43
CA LYS A 269 -18.32 -18.26 0.60
C LYS A 269 -18.26 -19.51 1.49
N HIS A 270 -17.85 -20.64 0.91
CA HIS A 270 -17.75 -21.95 1.56
C HIS A 270 -16.29 -22.40 1.74
N GLY A 271 -16.05 -23.20 2.77
CA GLY A 271 -14.73 -23.72 3.10
C GLY A 271 -13.97 -22.93 4.19
N ARG A 272 -12.81 -23.48 4.56
CA ARG A 272 -11.88 -22.88 5.52
C ARG A 272 -11.15 -21.68 4.90
N PRO A 273 -11.28 -20.47 5.48
CA PRO A 273 -10.50 -19.32 5.06
C PRO A 273 -9.02 -19.63 5.13
N ARG A 274 -8.32 -19.24 4.07
CA ARG A 274 -6.89 -19.43 3.93
C ARG A 274 -6.33 -18.35 3.02
N ALA A 275 -5.09 -17.94 3.24
CA ALA A 275 -4.41 -16.94 2.43
C ALA A 275 -2.90 -17.18 2.44
N PHE A 276 -2.26 -16.80 1.33
CA PHE A 276 -0.82 -16.59 1.30
C PHE A 276 -0.58 -15.09 1.32
N LEU A 277 -0.17 -14.60 2.48
CA LEU A 277 0.03 -13.19 2.74
C LEU A 277 1.46 -12.82 2.32
N ILE A 278 1.60 -11.72 1.61
CA ILE A 278 2.90 -11.06 1.39
C ILE A 278 2.79 -9.61 1.86
N ALA A 279 3.82 -9.11 2.53
CA ALA A 279 3.95 -7.70 2.85
C ALA A 279 5.08 -7.10 2.00
N THR A 280 4.78 -6.02 1.29
CA THR A 280 5.64 -5.49 0.24
C THR A 280 5.92 -4.01 0.39
N GLU A 281 7.08 -3.59 -0.10
CA GLU A 281 7.48 -2.20 -0.27
C GLU A 281 7.98 -2.08 -1.71
N HIS A 282 7.27 -1.34 -2.56
CA HIS A 282 7.49 -1.31 -4.00
C HIS A 282 7.50 -2.72 -4.62
N ASP A 283 8.62 -3.16 -5.20
CA ASP A 283 8.81 -4.47 -5.83
C ASP A 283 9.41 -5.52 -4.88
N THR A 284 9.53 -5.18 -3.60
CA THR A 284 10.22 -6.00 -2.61
C THR A 284 9.25 -6.68 -1.66
N ILE A 285 9.41 -8.00 -1.47
CA ILE A 285 8.71 -8.77 -0.43
C ILE A 285 9.52 -8.71 0.87
N ASN A 286 8.93 -8.12 1.90
CA ASN A 286 9.56 -7.93 3.22
C ASN A 286 9.12 -8.98 4.25
N ALA A 287 7.91 -9.52 4.12
CA ALA A 287 7.41 -10.63 4.92
C ALA A 287 6.46 -11.48 4.08
N ALA A 288 6.35 -12.77 4.40
CA ALA A 288 5.38 -13.65 3.78
C ALA A 288 4.97 -14.76 4.75
N GLY A 289 3.79 -15.35 4.52
CA GLY A 289 3.28 -16.40 5.39
C GLY A 289 2.05 -17.09 4.83
N PHE A 290 1.88 -18.36 5.18
CA PHE A 290 0.59 -19.04 5.00
C PHE A 290 -0.24 -18.84 6.25
N THR A 291 -1.53 -18.63 6.07
CA THR A 291 -2.48 -18.59 7.18
C THR A 291 -3.77 -19.28 6.79
N ASP A 292 -4.40 -19.92 7.77
CA ASP A 292 -5.77 -20.37 7.72
C ASP A 292 -6.50 -20.08 9.03
N SER A 293 -7.77 -20.52 9.14
CA SER A 293 -8.64 -20.26 10.29
C SER A 293 -8.13 -20.75 11.65
N GLY A 294 -7.00 -21.45 11.74
CA GLY A 294 -6.42 -21.87 13.02
C GLY A 294 -4.89 -21.90 13.08
N SER A 295 -4.20 -21.54 12.00
CA SER A 295 -2.73 -21.57 11.95
C SER A 295 -2.15 -20.40 11.17
N ALA A 296 -0.97 -19.97 11.61
CA ALA A 296 -0.12 -19.04 10.90
C ALA A 296 1.27 -19.67 10.78
N LEU A 297 1.74 -19.81 9.55
CA LEU A 297 3.06 -20.33 9.20
C LEU A 297 3.86 -19.17 8.58
N PRO A 298 4.48 -18.30 9.40
CA PRO A 298 5.35 -17.25 8.90
C PRO A 298 6.56 -17.85 8.17
N LEU A 299 7.02 -17.17 7.13
CA LEU A 299 8.22 -17.56 6.38
C LEU A 299 9.42 -16.74 6.85
N SER A 300 10.52 -17.43 7.14
CA SER A 300 11.84 -16.80 7.25
C SER A 300 12.32 -16.44 5.84
N LEU A 301 12.23 -15.16 5.50
CA LEU A 301 12.81 -14.65 4.27
C LEU A 301 14.31 -14.39 4.49
N PRO A 302 15.18 -14.68 3.51
CA PRO A 302 16.59 -14.36 3.64
C PRO A 302 16.76 -12.84 3.87
N PRO A 303 17.66 -12.42 4.78
CA PRO A 303 17.94 -11.01 4.97
C PRO A 303 18.41 -10.41 3.64
N LYS A 304 17.82 -9.28 3.24
CA LYS A 304 18.32 -8.56 2.07
C LYS A 304 19.75 -8.13 2.33
N GLN A 305 20.65 -8.52 1.42
CA GLN A 305 21.94 -7.86 1.27
C GLN A 305 21.64 -6.37 0.99
N GLY A 306 22.13 -5.50 1.86
CA GLY A 306 21.88 -4.06 1.78
C GLY A 306 22.37 -3.49 0.45
N THR A 307 21.53 -2.67 -0.16
CA THR A 307 21.92 -1.68 -1.17
C THR A 307 21.82 -0.31 -0.51
#